data_AF-A0A0C3EHG5-F1
#
_entry.id   AF-A0A0C3EHG5-F1
#
_cell.length_a   1.000
_cell.length_b   1.000
_cell.length_c   1.000
_cell.angle_alpha   90.00
_cell.angle_beta   90.00
_cell.angle_gamma   90.00
#
_symmetry.space_group_name_H-M   'P 1'
#
loop_
_entity.id
_entity.type
_entity.pdbx_description
1 polymer ?
#
loop_
_entity_poly.entity_id
_entity_poly.type
_entity_poly.pdbx_seq_one_letter_code
_entity_poly.pdbx_strand_id
1 'polypeptide(L)'
;MTCQGADRFSLTSALPVRLCWVLPSRRAVQTEAVLTARLMSSDSIRPIIIVTGANGGLGFGICHRLLFQLSSSQCEDAIPKYAFHNASDILKELPPRCDGLTLILACRSRQRAEAAKQQLYDLLDQHIAQLQRLPHYDGHAEKFRRNLVIAIHTVDLAHVRSIFNFADEVAQTYPYVSHLICNAGVVCFTRIDWPVCFHQLATDFIGAVSAPKFFLQDSGRMSDDGLGWVWQCNVFGHYVLFRCIEPLLAKYSGYTGSRVIWISSHEASSQHYVPKDYQLIKNDHSYQCSKYQLNLMALYLDQEATKDQVSGIRHIPVLPGVAGTNIANALLGCITYYIMYIAFYLARFLGSPYHPICTFKAAISTVHLALVPVAFLPNVKTDGEPLSGTLYISETDRLGNERVGTLDFAKSTAEEAHALELMENCDRILKAFCNAEGRESPSG
;
A
#
# COMPACT_ATOMS: atom_id res chain seq x y z
N MET A 1 86.64 12.72 28.76
CA MET A 1 86.98 11.96 27.54
C MET A 1 85.98 12.38 26.47
N THR A 2 86.42 13.32 25.62
CA THR A 2 86.15 13.49 24.17
C THR A 2 84.84 12.94 23.60
N CYS A 3 83.90 13.81 23.16
CA CYS A 3 83.73 14.35 21.78
C CYS A 3 83.02 13.37 20.82
N GLN A 4 82.21 13.72 19.82
CA GLN A 4 81.50 14.90 19.28
C GLN A 4 80.64 14.38 18.10
N GLY A 5 79.67 15.16 17.61
CA GLY A 5 79.06 15.02 16.27
C GLY A 5 77.52 15.09 16.27
N ALA A 6 76.91 16.28 16.16
CA ALA A 6 76.33 16.86 14.91
C ALA A 6 74.95 16.22 14.58
N ASP A 7 73.82 16.92 14.47
CA ASP A 7 73.54 18.17 13.75
C ASP A 7 72.27 18.92 14.25
N ARG A 8 72.16 20.18 13.78
CA ARG A 8 71.25 21.27 14.15
C ARG A 8 69.92 21.33 13.36
N PHE A 9 69.04 22.25 13.82
CA PHE A 9 67.91 22.95 13.14
C PHE A 9 66.58 22.20 13.06
N SER A 10 65.49 22.57 13.75
CA SER A 10 64.71 23.82 13.99
C SER A 10 63.50 24.03 13.06
N LEU A 11 62.33 24.10 13.71
CA LEU A 11 61.21 25.04 13.54
C LEU A 11 60.81 25.49 12.13
N THR A 12 59.60 25.12 11.69
CA THR A 12 58.40 25.99 11.65
C THR A 12 57.37 25.47 10.64
N SER A 13 56.11 25.36 11.04
CA SER A 13 54.96 26.05 10.40
C SER A 13 53.64 25.39 10.80
N ALA A 14 52.77 26.20 11.41
CA ALA A 14 51.38 25.89 11.67
C ALA A 14 50.59 25.95 10.36
N LEU A 15 49.64 25.03 10.18
CA LEU A 15 48.57 25.13 9.18
C LEU A 15 47.22 24.91 9.89
N PRO A 16 46.22 25.78 9.67
CA PRO A 16 44.91 25.66 10.31
C PRO A 16 44.04 24.66 9.54
N VAL A 17 43.45 23.70 10.26
CA VAL A 17 42.39 22.84 9.73
C VAL A 17 41.13 23.68 9.59
N ARG A 18 40.77 24.04 8.36
CA ARG A 18 39.47 24.66 8.04
C ARG A 18 38.36 23.64 8.30
N LEU A 19 37.54 23.88 9.32
CA LEU A 19 36.18 23.34 9.37
C LEU A 19 35.41 23.94 8.19
N CYS A 20 35.20 23.14 7.13
CA CYS A 20 34.29 23.48 6.06
C CYS A 20 32.87 23.22 6.59
N TRP A 21 32.24 24.24 7.18
CA TRP A 21 30.79 24.23 7.36
C TRP A 21 30.18 24.26 5.96
N VAL A 22 29.75 23.10 5.46
CA VAL A 22 28.90 23.03 4.27
C VAL A 22 27.58 23.68 4.67
N LEU A 23 27.43 24.97 4.35
CA LEU A 23 26.15 25.64 4.46
C LEU A 23 25.16 24.90 3.56
N PRO A 24 23.98 24.51 4.07
CA PRO A 24 22.95 23.92 3.22
C PRO A 24 22.66 24.85 2.05
N SER A 25 22.56 24.27 0.85
CA SER A 25 22.31 25.05 -0.36
C SER A 25 21.07 25.93 -0.19
N ARG A 26 21.04 27.13 -0.76
CA ARG A 26 19.86 28.02 -0.72
C ARG A 26 18.56 27.32 -1.17
N ARG A 27 18.66 26.28 -2.01
CA ARG A 27 17.55 25.41 -2.41
C ARG A 27 17.07 24.51 -1.26
N ALA A 28 17.96 23.83 -0.53
CA ALA A 28 17.58 22.98 0.60
C ALA A 28 16.89 23.80 1.71
N VAL A 29 17.41 25.00 2.00
CA VAL A 29 16.81 25.93 2.97
C VAL A 29 15.44 26.45 2.51
N GLN A 30 15.25 26.66 1.20
CA GLN A 30 13.94 27.02 0.63
C GLN A 30 12.93 25.87 0.71
N THR A 31 13.35 24.64 0.44
CA THR A 31 12.48 23.45 0.53
C THR A 31 12.05 23.19 1.97
N GLU A 32 12.97 23.29 2.93
CA GLU A 32 12.67 23.20 4.37
C GLU A 32 11.72 24.31 4.82
N ALA A 33 11.98 25.57 4.47
CA ALA A 33 11.14 26.69 4.87
C ALA A 33 9.70 26.59 4.31
N VAL A 34 9.55 26.08 3.08
CA VAL A 34 8.24 25.81 2.45
C VAL A 34 7.53 24.64 3.11
N LEU A 35 8.25 23.58 3.50
CA LEU A 35 7.69 22.43 4.21
C LEU A 35 7.21 22.85 5.61
N THR A 36 8.03 23.60 6.35
CA THR A 36 7.69 24.13 7.68
C THR A 36 6.53 25.13 7.61
N ALA A 37 6.48 26.00 6.60
CA ALA A 37 5.33 26.89 6.39
C ALA A 37 4.04 26.13 6.03
N ARG A 38 4.12 25.01 5.31
CA ARG A 38 2.97 24.11 5.07
C ARG A 38 2.53 23.36 6.32
N LEU A 39 3.47 22.94 7.17
CA LEU A 39 3.20 22.30 8.46
C LEU A 39 2.50 23.26 9.45
N MET A 40 2.80 24.56 9.39
CA MET A 40 2.29 25.56 10.34
C MET A 40 1.02 26.31 9.88
N SER A 41 0.59 26.19 8.61
CA SER A 41 -0.52 26.99 8.04
C SER A 41 -1.77 26.23 7.61
N SER A 42 -1.82 24.89 7.68
CA SER A 42 -3.04 24.18 7.32
C SER A 42 -4.01 24.12 8.50
N ASP A 43 -5.15 24.82 8.41
CA ASP A 43 -6.39 24.26 8.97
C ASP A 43 -6.44 22.78 8.56
N SER A 44 -6.57 21.85 9.51
CA SER A 44 -6.29 20.43 9.26
C SER A 44 -7.16 19.90 8.11
N ILE A 45 -6.58 19.76 6.92
CA ILE A 45 -7.29 19.26 5.74
C ILE A 45 -7.67 17.81 6.03
N ARG A 46 -8.98 17.57 6.11
CA ARG A 46 -9.52 16.25 6.46
C ARG A 46 -9.20 15.23 5.37
N PRO A 47 -8.56 14.10 5.66
CA PRO A 47 -8.31 13.09 4.65
C PRO A 47 -9.62 12.50 4.10
N ILE A 48 -9.65 12.27 2.79
CA ILE A 48 -10.71 11.55 2.07
C ILE A 48 -10.07 10.29 1.49
N ILE A 49 -10.34 9.14 2.08
CA ILE A 49 -9.68 7.87 1.77
C ILE A 49 -10.68 6.94 1.09
N ILE A 50 -10.34 6.48 -0.12
CA ILE A 50 -11.09 5.47 -0.86
C ILE A 50 -10.49 4.09 -0.60
N VAL A 51 -11.30 3.13 -0.17
CA VAL A 51 -10.88 1.73 -0.02
C VAL A 51 -11.75 0.84 -0.90
N THR A 52 -11.15 0.21 -1.91
CA THR A 52 -11.85 -0.73 -2.80
C THR A 52 -12.03 -2.09 -2.11
N GLY A 53 -13.20 -2.71 -2.24
CA GLY A 53 -13.47 -4.03 -1.65
C GLY A 53 -13.49 -4.01 -0.12
N ALA A 54 -14.02 -2.94 0.48
CA ALA A 54 -13.97 -2.68 1.92
C ALA A 54 -15.07 -3.37 2.75
N ASN A 55 -16.01 -4.09 2.11
CA ASN A 55 -17.16 -4.71 2.78
C ASN A 55 -16.84 -6.05 3.50
N GLY A 56 -15.56 -6.44 3.60
CA GLY A 56 -15.13 -7.67 4.25
C GLY A 56 -13.63 -7.93 4.10
N GLY A 57 -13.14 -9.02 4.69
CA GLY A 57 -11.75 -9.45 4.57
C GLY A 57 -10.74 -8.37 4.97
N LEU A 58 -9.66 -8.26 4.20
CA LEU A 58 -8.59 -7.30 4.45
C LEU A 58 -9.07 -5.84 4.31
N GLY A 59 -9.91 -5.52 3.31
CA GLY A 59 -10.43 -4.17 3.10
C GLY A 59 -11.18 -3.63 4.31
N PHE A 60 -12.01 -4.48 4.94
CA PHE A 60 -12.65 -4.15 6.22
C PHE A 60 -11.62 -3.96 7.34
N GLY A 61 -10.60 -4.82 7.41
CA GLY A 61 -9.51 -4.71 8.38
C GLY A 61 -8.73 -3.39 8.27
N ILE A 62 -8.47 -2.93 7.04
CA ILE A 62 -7.85 -1.62 6.74
C ILE A 62 -8.73 -0.48 7.26
N CYS A 63 -10.03 -0.50 6.93
CA CYS A 63 -10.98 0.49 7.42
C CYS A 63 -11.03 0.50 8.96
N HIS A 64 -11.15 -0.66 9.60
CA HIS A 64 -11.19 -0.77 11.05
C HIS A 64 -9.91 -0.22 11.70
N ARG A 65 -8.73 -0.59 11.19
CA ARG A 65 -7.46 -0.12 11.74
C ARG A 65 -7.22 1.38 11.52
N LEU A 66 -7.65 1.95 10.38
CA LEU A 66 -7.65 3.40 10.17
C LEU A 66 -8.46 4.12 11.25
N LEU A 67 -9.69 3.65 11.52
CA LEU A 67 -10.54 4.25 12.56
C LEU A 67 -9.94 4.11 13.95
N PHE A 68 -9.38 2.94 14.27
CA PHE A 68 -8.70 2.69 15.54
C PHE A 68 -7.51 3.64 15.76
N GLN A 69 -6.64 3.78 14.76
CA GLN A 69 -5.44 4.61 14.86
C GLN A 69 -5.76 6.11 14.90
N LEU A 70 -6.66 6.59 14.03
CA LEU A 70 -6.97 8.01 13.93
C LEU A 70 -7.83 8.55 15.08
N SER A 71 -8.60 7.68 15.75
CA SER A 71 -9.35 8.03 16.96
C SER A 71 -8.50 8.01 18.23
N SER A 72 -7.30 7.45 18.17
CA SER A 72 -6.39 7.37 19.32
C SER A 72 -5.51 8.64 19.40
N SER A 73 -5.31 9.16 20.62
CA SER A 73 -4.51 10.38 20.84
C SER A 73 -3.03 10.19 20.47
N GLN A 74 -2.55 8.95 20.51
CA GLN A 74 -1.27 8.52 19.95
C GLN A 74 -1.55 7.58 18.76
N CYS A 75 -1.37 8.08 17.55
CA CYS A 75 -1.53 7.31 16.33
C CYS A 75 -0.23 6.56 16.01
N GLU A 76 -0.03 5.38 16.59
CA GLU A 76 1.23 4.62 16.49
C GLU A 76 1.64 4.27 15.06
N ASP A 77 0.67 4.04 14.19
CA ASP A 77 0.89 3.74 12.77
C ASP A 77 1.27 4.99 11.96
N ALA A 78 1.12 6.21 12.50
CA ALA A 78 1.58 7.42 11.81
C ALA A 78 3.06 7.74 12.10
N ILE A 79 3.68 7.05 13.07
CA ILE A 79 5.02 7.38 13.56
C ILE A 79 6.08 6.76 12.63
N PRO A 80 6.99 7.56 12.04
CA PRO A 80 8.06 7.05 11.19
C PRO A 80 9.15 6.36 12.00
N LYS A 81 8.89 5.10 12.43
CA LYS A 81 9.75 4.34 13.37
C LYS A 81 10.57 3.20 12.77
N TYR A 82 10.33 2.84 11.51
CA TYR A 82 11.03 1.76 10.82
C TYR A 82 12.32 2.23 10.13
N ALA A 83 13.26 1.29 9.95
CA ALA A 83 14.60 1.56 9.41
C ALA A 83 14.60 2.08 7.96
N PHE A 84 13.54 1.83 7.19
CA PHE A 84 13.42 2.33 5.82
C PHE A 84 13.03 3.81 5.75
N HIS A 85 12.63 4.44 6.85
CA HIS A 85 12.27 5.85 6.82
C HIS A 85 13.50 6.74 6.66
N ASN A 86 13.36 7.80 5.88
CA ASN A 86 14.40 8.81 5.74
C ASN A 86 14.62 9.50 7.09
N ALA A 87 15.89 9.62 7.52
CA ALA A 87 16.25 10.46 8.65
C ALA A 87 16.05 11.93 8.25
N SER A 88 15.12 12.63 8.90
CA SER A 88 14.87 14.05 8.66
C SER A 88 14.99 14.81 9.98
N ASP A 89 15.78 15.88 10.02
CA ASP A 89 15.95 16.71 11.23
C ASP A 89 14.65 17.43 11.68
N ILE A 90 13.56 17.34 10.89
CA ILE A 90 12.20 17.82 11.21
C ILE A 90 11.55 17.02 12.37
N LEU A 91 12.21 15.97 12.86
CA LEU A 91 11.74 14.90 13.75
C LEU A 91 11.58 15.22 15.26
N LYS A 92 11.14 16.40 15.68
CA LYS A 92 10.74 16.59 17.10
C LYS A 92 9.25 16.69 17.36
N GLU A 93 8.44 16.85 16.32
CA GLU A 93 7.00 17.00 16.47
C GLU A 93 6.28 15.78 15.90
N LEU A 94 5.42 15.18 16.74
CA LEU A 94 4.50 14.12 16.33
C LEU A 94 3.71 14.58 15.09
N PRO A 95 3.40 13.67 14.15
CA PRO A 95 2.57 14.03 13.01
C PRO A 95 1.28 14.71 13.49
N PRO A 96 0.85 15.80 12.83
CA PRO A 96 -0.26 16.61 13.30
C PRO A 96 -1.53 15.77 13.47
N ARG A 97 -2.29 16.08 14.52
CA ARG A 97 -3.49 15.34 14.91
C ARG A 97 -4.55 15.42 13.82
N CYS A 98 -5.09 14.27 13.44
CA CYS A 98 -6.19 14.18 12.50
C CYS A 98 -7.53 14.22 13.25
N ASP A 99 -8.26 15.32 13.11
CA ASP A 99 -9.51 15.54 13.84
C ASP A 99 -10.74 14.88 13.18
N GLY A 100 -10.60 14.21 12.04
CA GLY A 100 -11.71 13.56 11.34
C GLY A 100 -11.30 12.88 10.04
N LEU A 101 -12.19 12.08 9.46
CA LEU A 101 -11.95 11.30 8.26
C LEU A 101 -13.21 11.22 7.42
N THR A 102 -13.08 11.32 6.10
CA THR A 102 -14.10 10.78 5.18
C THR A 102 -13.57 9.47 4.61
N LEU A 103 -14.21 8.36 4.97
CA LEU A 103 -13.86 7.02 4.53
C LEU A 103 -14.88 6.55 3.50
N ILE A 104 -14.44 6.33 2.26
CA ILE A 104 -15.28 5.85 1.17
C ILE A 104 -15.10 4.34 1.02
N LEU A 105 -16.14 3.59 1.35
CA LEU A 105 -16.23 2.14 1.12
C LEU A 105 -16.67 1.90 -0.33
N ALA A 106 -15.70 1.66 -1.21
CA ALA A 106 -15.93 1.44 -2.63
C ALA A 106 -16.16 -0.06 -2.89
N CYS A 107 -17.41 -0.48 -3.03
CA CYS A 107 -17.79 -1.90 -3.03
C CYS A 107 -18.79 -2.25 -4.14
N ARG A 108 -18.80 -3.50 -4.63
CA ARG A 108 -19.78 -3.97 -5.62
C ARG A 108 -21.19 -4.09 -5.06
N SER A 109 -21.30 -4.55 -3.80
CA SER A 109 -22.58 -4.76 -3.13
C SER A 109 -22.82 -3.66 -2.10
N ARG A 110 -23.76 -2.76 -2.41
CA ARG A 110 -24.17 -1.71 -1.47
C ARG A 110 -24.67 -2.29 -0.15
N GLN A 111 -25.50 -3.34 -0.19
CA GLN A 111 -26.03 -3.98 1.02
C GLN A 111 -24.91 -4.48 1.96
N ARG A 112 -23.90 -5.17 1.42
CA ARG A 112 -22.76 -5.64 2.24
C ARG A 112 -21.92 -4.47 2.75
N ALA A 113 -21.79 -3.41 1.96
CA ALA A 113 -21.07 -2.20 2.39
C ALA A 113 -21.81 -1.47 3.53
N GLU A 114 -23.14 -1.43 3.53
CA GLU A 114 -23.92 -0.84 4.63
C GLU A 114 -23.78 -1.65 5.92
N ALA A 115 -23.80 -2.99 5.83
CA ALA A 115 -23.54 -3.85 6.97
C ALA A 115 -22.13 -3.63 7.54
N ALA A 116 -21.12 -3.54 6.67
CA ALA A 116 -19.75 -3.23 7.06
C ALA A 116 -19.61 -1.84 7.69
N LYS A 117 -20.29 -0.83 7.13
CA LYS A 117 -20.34 0.53 7.69
C LYS A 117 -20.90 0.55 9.11
N GLN A 118 -22.01 -0.13 9.35
CA GLN A 118 -22.59 -0.22 10.69
C GLN A 118 -21.60 -0.88 11.66
N GLN A 119 -21.01 -2.01 11.25
CA GLN A 119 -20.02 -2.72 12.07
C GLN A 119 -18.78 -1.86 12.38
N LEU A 120 -18.32 -1.03 11.44
CA LEU A 120 -17.20 -0.11 11.65
C LEU A 120 -17.55 0.98 12.68
N TYR A 121 -18.77 1.52 12.65
CA TYR A 121 -19.22 2.45 13.68
C TYR A 121 -19.31 1.77 15.05
N ASP A 122 -19.88 0.57 15.12
CA ASP A 122 -20.00 -0.17 16.39
C ASP A 122 -18.62 -0.48 17.01
N LEU A 123 -17.65 -0.91 16.19
CA LEU A 123 -16.27 -1.16 16.63
C LEU A 123 -15.58 0.12 17.10
N LEU A 124 -15.77 1.22 16.38
CA LEU A 124 -15.22 2.51 16.78
C LEU A 124 -15.82 2.99 18.10
N ASP A 125 -17.13 2.89 18.27
CA ASP A 125 -17.83 3.32 19.48
C ASP A 125 -17.40 2.46 20.70
N GLN A 126 -17.17 1.14 20.49
CA GLN A 126 -16.57 0.26 21.50
C GLN A 126 -15.14 0.69 21.87
N HIS A 127 -14.30 1.04 20.88
CA HIS A 127 -12.94 1.52 21.11
C HIS A 127 -12.92 2.84 21.88
N ILE A 128 -13.78 3.80 21.51
CA ILE A 128 -13.94 5.07 22.23
C ILE A 128 -14.32 4.82 23.69
N ALA A 129 -15.27 3.93 23.95
CA ALA A 129 -15.66 3.57 25.32
C ALA A 129 -14.51 2.93 26.13
N GLN A 130 -13.55 2.28 25.48
CA GLN A 130 -12.32 1.78 26.12
C GLN A 130 -11.35 2.94 26.42
N LEU A 131 -11.12 3.82 25.45
CA LEU A 131 -10.24 4.99 25.62
C LEU A 131 -10.71 5.92 26.75
N GLN A 132 -12.02 6.12 26.89
CA GLN A 132 -12.62 6.92 27.97
C GLN A 132 -12.28 6.43 29.38
N ARG A 133 -11.93 5.14 29.54
CA ARG A 133 -11.56 4.55 30.83
C ARG A 133 -10.09 4.74 31.16
N LEU A 134 -9.27 5.19 30.20
CA LEU A 134 -7.84 5.38 30.41
C LEU A 134 -7.57 6.64 31.25
N PRO A 135 -6.58 6.60 32.15
CA PRO A 135 -6.06 7.81 32.77
C PRO A 135 -5.57 8.80 31.69
N HIS A 136 -5.82 10.09 31.88
CA HIS A 136 -5.40 11.17 30.97
C HIS A 136 -6.06 11.16 29.57
N TYR A 137 -7.25 10.59 29.45
CA TYR A 137 -8.05 10.69 28.23
C TYR A 137 -8.35 12.16 27.87
N ASP A 138 -8.05 12.58 26.64
CA ASP A 138 -8.06 13.98 26.20
C ASP A 138 -9.31 14.38 25.37
N GLY A 139 -10.27 13.47 25.20
CA GLY A 139 -11.49 13.73 24.44
C GLY A 139 -11.31 13.76 22.91
N HIS A 140 -10.13 13.37 22.41
CA HIS A 140 -9.83 13.34 20.98
C HIS A 140 -10.76 12.41 20.21
N ALA A 141 -11.05 11.22 20.77
CA ALA A 141 -11.78 10.19 20.06
C ALA A 141 -13.25 10.59 19.78
N GLU A 142 -13.92 11.34 20.68
CA GLU A 142 -15.26 11.87 20.41
C GLU A 142 -15.23 12.98 19.35
N LYS A 143 -14.18 13.81 19.35
CA LYS A 143 -14.00 14.84 18.32
C LYS A 143 -13.83 14.18 16.95
N PHE A 144 -12.96 13.17 16.86
CA PHE A 144 -12.79 12.35 15.65
C PHE A 144 -14.11 11.72 15.21
N ARG A 145 -14.85 11.10 16.15
CA ARG A 145 -16.12 10.42 15.86
C ARG A 145 -17.20 11.36 15.33
N ARG A 146 -17.28 12.60 15.83
CA ARG A 146 -18.20 13.63 15.31
C ARG A 146 -17.86 14.08 13.89
N ASN A 147 -16.58 14.04 13.54
CA ASN A 147 -16.08 14.47 12.24
C ASN A 147 -15.89 13.32 11.24
N LEU A 148 -16.21 12.08 11.63
CA LEU A 148 -16.11 10.89 10.81
C LEU A 148 -17.33 10.74 9.91
N VAL A 149 -17.08 10.63 8.60
CA VAL A 149 -18.07 10.24 7.60
C VAL A 149 -17.64 8.92 6.97
N ILE A 150 -18.47 7.88 7.11
CA ILE A 150 -18.30 6.65 6.33
C ILE A 150 -19.33 6.68 5.17
N ALA A 151 -18.82 6.93 3.97
CA ALA A 151 -19.61 7.00 2.75
C ALA A 151 -19.50 5.68 1.96
N ILE A 152 -20.50 5.37 1.15
CA ILE A 152 -20.54 4.18 0.31
C ILE A 152 -20.80 4.61 -1.12
N HIS A 153 -19.91 4.18 -2.00
CA HIS A 153 -20.01 4.37 -3.43
C HIS A 153 -19.85 3.01 -4.11
N THR A 154 -20.68 2.74 -5.12
CA THR A 154 -20.67 1.43 -5.77
C THR A 154 -19.69 1.41 -6.91
N VAL A 155 -18.81 0.40 -6.95
CA VAL A 155 -17.89 0.19 -8.06
C VAL A 155 -17.69 -1.30 -8.30
N ASP A 156 -17.78 -1.70 -9.57
CA ASP A 156 -17.35 -2.99 -10.05
C ASP A 156 -16.14 -2.86 -10.97
N LEU A 157 -14.99 -3.35 -10.48
CA LEU A 157 -13.74 -3.32 -11.23
C LEU A 157 -13.75 -4.25 -12.46
N ALA A 158 -14.72 -5.16 -12.57
CA ALA A 158 -14.95 -5.98 -13.76
C ALA A 158 -15.68 -5.22 -14.89
N HIS A 159 -16.06 -3.95 -14.66
CA HIS A 159 -16.84 -3.13 -15.60
C HIS A 159 -16.30 -1.70 -15.67
N VAL A 160 -15.60 -1.32 -16.74
CA VAL A 160 -14.97 0.00 -16.91
C VAL A 160 -16.00 1.14 -16.81
N ARG A 161 -17.19 0.96 -17.38
CA ARG A 161 -18.30 1.91 -17.24
C ARG A 161 -18.69 2.14 -15.78
N SER A 162 -18.67 1.10 -14.93
CA SER A 162 -18.91 1.26 -13.49
C SER A 162 -17.82 2.09 -12.82
N ILE A 163 -16.57 1.99 -13.28
CA ILE A 163 -15.44 2.74 -12.74
C ILE A 163 -15.55 4.22 -13.12
N PHE A 164 -15.92 4.52 -14.37
CA PHE A 164 -16.20 5.89 -14.81
C PHE A 164 -17.32 6.54 -14.00
N ASN A 165 -18.45 5.86 -13.85
CA ASN A 165 -19.58 6.38 -13.08
C ASN A 165 -19.20 6.65 -11.61
N PHE A 166 -18.43 5.73 -11.00
CA PHE A 166 -17.91 5.91 -9.65
C PHE A 166 -17.00 7.15 -9.55
N ALA A 167 -16.07 7.32 -10.50
CA ALA A 167 -15.14 8.44 -10.48
C ALA A 167 -15.86 9.78 -10.67
N ASP A 168 -16.85 9.83 -11.56
CA ASP A 168 -17.67 11.02 -11.79
C ASP A 168 -18.47 11.40 -10.54
N GLU A 169 -19.10 10.43 -9.88
CA GLU A 169 -19.83 10.64 -8.64
C GLU A 169 -18.89 11.16 -7.53
N VAL A 170 -17.70 10.57 -7.39
CA VAL A 170 -16.69 11.02 -6.41
C VAL A 170 -16.20 12.43 -6.73
N ALA A 171 -15.92 12.76 -8.00
CA ALA A 171 -15.46 14.08 -8.41
C ALA A 171 -16.50 15.18 -8.20
N GLN A 172 -17.79 14.85 -8.35
CA GLN A 172 -18.91 15.76 -8.08
C GLN A 172 -19.16 15.94 -6.58
N THR A 173 -18.90 14.90 -5.78
CA THR A 173 -19.23 14.89 -4.34
C THR A 173 -18.12 15.45 -3.47
N TYR A 174 -16.86 15.24 -3.85
CA TYR A 174 -15.70 15.52 -2.99
C TYR A 174 -14.72 16.50 -3.64
N PRO A 175 -14.19 17.47 -2.87
CA PRO A 175 -13.29 18.49 -3.43
C PRO A 175 -11.91 17.94 -3.82
N TYR A 176 -11.47 16.86 -3.17
CA TYR A 176 -10.20 16.17 -3.38
C TYR A 176 -10.31 14.73 -2.88
N VAL A 177 -9.30 13.92 -3.17
CA VAL A 177 -9.07 12.61 -2.55
C VAL A 177 -7.65 12.63 -2.00
N SER A 178 -7.44 12.13 -0.78
CA SER A 178 -6.08 12.08 -0.21
C SER A 178 -5.40 10.74 -0.48
N HIS A 179 -6.15 9.64 -0.41
CA HIS A 179 -5.61 8.29 -0.58
C HIS A 179 -6.56 7.41 -1.38
N LEU A 180 -6.00 6.63 -2.31
CA LEU A 180 -6.68 5.51 -2.95
C LEU A 180 -6.02 4.20 -2.48
N ILE A 181 -6.80 3.30 -1.89
CA ILE A 181 -6.35 1.97 -1.48
C ILE A 181 -6.97 0.92 -2.42
N CYS A 182 -6.16 0.45 -3.34
CA CYS A 182 -6.45 -0.60 -4.32
C CYS A 182 -6.36 -1.98 -3.65
N ASN A 183 -7.35 -2.32 -2.83
CA ASN A 183 -7.45 -3.57 -2.09
C ASN A 183 -8.28 -4.66 -2.79
N ALA A 184 -9.35 -4.30 -3.49
CA ALA A 184 -10.24 -5.28 -4.10
C ALA A 184 -9.46 -6.22 -5.05
N GLY A 185 -9.72 -7.52 -4.95
CA GLY A 185 -9.08 -8.49 -5.83
C GLY A 185 -9.90 -9.76 -5.92
N VAL A 186 -9.69 -10.49 -7.00
CA VAL A 186 -10.33 -11.76 -7.29
C VAL A 186 -9.28 -12.81 -7.64
N VAL A 187 -9.71 -14.06 -7.51
CA VAL A 187 -8.94 -15.24 -7.91
C VAL A 187 -9.88 -16.26 -8.52
N CYS A 188 -9.35 -17.12 -9.39
CA CYS A 188 -10.07 -18.20 -10.05
C CYS A 188 -9.69 -19.58 -9.51
N PHE A 189 -9.51 -19.74 -8.19
CA PHE A 189 -9.15 -21.05 -7.65
C PHE A 189 -10.28 -22.07 -7.91
N THR A 190 -9.91 -23.26 -8.36
CA THR A 190 -10.85 -24.35 -8.67
C THR A 190 -10.77 -25.48 -7.65
N ARG A 191 -9.54 -25.93 -7.34
CA ARG A 191 -9.31 -27.08 -6.45
C ARG A 191 -7.90 -27.08 -5.87
N ILE A 192 -7.69 -27.95 -4.88
CA ILE A 192 -6.39 -28.23 -4.27
C ILE A 192 -5.77 -29.44 -4.97
N ASP A 193 -4.52 -29.30 -5.39
CA ASP A 193 -3.66 -30.43 -5.75
C ASP A 193 -3.10 -31.07 -4.46
N TRP A 194 -3.79 -32.11 -3.97
CA TRP A 194 -3.44 -32.75 -2.70
C TRP A 194 -2.03 -33.38 -2.69
N PRO A 195 -1.57 -34.09 -3.74
CA PRO A 195 -0.18 -34.55 -3.81
C PRO A 195 0.84 -33.42 -3.65
N VAL A 196 0.69 -32.31 -4.38
CA VAL A 196 1.59 -31.15 -4.27
C VAL A 196 1.46 -30.50 -2.89
N CYS A 197 0.24 -30.45 -2.33
CA CYS A 197 -0.02 -29.92 -0.99
C CYS A 197 0.74 -30.70 0.08
N PHE A 198 0.60 -32.03 0.12
CA PHE A 198 1.29 -32.86 1.10
C PHE A 198 2.80 -32.83 0.91
N HIS A 199 3.28 -32.85 -0.34
CA HIS A 199 4.70 -32.71 -0.63
C HIS A 199 5.25 -31.37 -0.13
N GLN A 200 4.60 -30.25 -0.48
CA GLN A 200 5.07 -28.93 -0.07
C GLN A 200 5.01 -28.77 1.46
N LEU A 201 3.94 -29.23 2.12
CA LEU A 201 3.83 -29.21 3.59
C LEU A 201 4.97 -29.99 4.26
N ALA A 202 5.41 -31.10 3.66
CA ALA A 202 6.49 -31.93 4.20
C ALA A 202 7.90 -31.33 3.94
N THR A 203 8.12 -30.68 2.78
CA THR A 203 9.45 -30.19 2.39
C THR A 203 9.69 -28.72 2.71
N ASP A 204 8.62 -27.91 2.76
CA ASP A 204 8.65 -26.46 2.95
C ASP A 204 7.35 -25.99 3.61
N PHE A 205 7.18 -26.35 4.90
CA PHE A 205 5.97 -26.05 5.65
C PHE A 205 5.64 -24.55 5.67
N ILE A 206 6.64 -23.69 5.93
CA ILE A 206 6.42 -22.23 5.99
C ILE A 206 6.01 -21.70 4.62
N GLY A 207 6.69 -22.10 3.53
CA GLY A 207 6.30 -21.69 2.19
C GLY A 207 4.92 -22.22 1.79
N ALA A 208 4.56 -23.45 2.18
CA ALA A 208 3.25 -24.05 1.91
C ALA A 208 2.09 -23.23 2.47
N VAL A 209 2.27 -22.61 3.64
CA VAL A 209 1.22 -21.78 4.27
C VAL A 209 1.39 -20.27 4.05
N SER A 210 2.52 -19.83 3.48
CA SER A 210 2.77 -18.43 3.11
C SER A 210 2.44 -18.11 1.65
N ALA A 211 2.84 -19.01 0.75
CA ALA A 211 2.69 -18.91 -0.70
C ALA A 211 2.43 -20.33 -1.28
N PRO A 212 1.21 -20.85 -1.11
CA PRO A 212 0.85 -22.22 -1.50
C PRO A 212 0.96 -22.44 -3.01
N LYS A 213 1.66 -23.51 -3.42
CA LYS A 213 1.83 -23.87 -4.84
C LYS A 213 0.79 -24.88 -5.34
N PHE A 214 -0.10 -25.31 -4.47
CA PHE A 214 -1.06 -26.39 -4.70
C PHE A 214 -2.48 -25.91 -5.01
N PHE A 215 -2.70 -24.60 -5.14
CA PHE A 215 -3.99 -24.08 -5.57
C PHE A 215 -4.04 -23.98 -7.09
N LEU A 216 -4.87 -24.84 -7.70
CA LEU A 216 -5.11 -24.83 -9.13
C LEU A 216 -6.11 -23.72 -9.48
N GLN A 217 -5.87 -23.04 -10.60
CA GLN A 217 -6.73 -21.96 -11.08
C GLN A 217 -7.34 -22.28 -12.43
N ASP A 218 -8.54 -21.74 -12.65
CA ASP A 218 -9.21 -21.77 -13.95
C ASP A 218 -8.54 -20.78 -14.91
N SER A 219 -8.55 -21.10 -16.21
CA SER A 219 -8.08 -20.23 -17.28
C SER A 219 -9.19 -19.96 -18.30
N GLY A 220 -9.04 -18.90 -19.08
CA GLY A 220 -9.96 -18.50 -20.14
C GLY A 220 -11.11 -17.60 -19.68
N ARG A 221 -11.18 -17.23 -18.40
CA ARG A 221 -12.27 -16.39 -17.88
C ARG A 221 -12.13 -14.94 -18.36
N MET A 222 -13.18 -14.46 -19.02
CA MET A 222 -13.32 -13.07 -19.49
C MET A 222 -14.35 -12.31 -18.63
N SER A 223 -14.21 -10.99 -18.57
CA SER A 223 -15.24 -10.08 -18.08
C SER A 223 -16.26 -9.74 -19.17
N ASP A 224 -17.33 -9.04 -18.79
CA ASP A 224 -18.34 -8.55 -19.74
C ASP A 224 -17.78 -7.41 -20.63
N ASP A 225 -16.67 -6.79 -20.21
CA ASP A 225 -15.89 -5.84 -21.03
C ASP A 225 -15.01 -6.52 -22.08
N GLY A 226 -15.01 -7.86 -22.16
CA GLY A 226 -14.19 -8.61 -23.10
C GLY A 226 -12.70 -8.62 -22.77
N LEU A 227 -12.33 -8.44 -21.50
CA LEU A 227 -10.95 -8.49 -21.01
C LEU A 227 -10.74 -9.72 -20.13
N GLY A 228 -9.49 -10.15 -19.94
CA GLY A 228 -9.18 -11.21 -18.96
C GLY A 228 -9.65 -10.82 -17.56
N TRP A 229 -10.53 -11.63 -16.94
CA TRP A 229 -11.30 -11.21 -15.76
C TRP A 229 -10.44 -10.94 -14.52
N VAL A 230 -9.49 -11.83 -14.23
CA VAL A 230 -8.57 -11.68 -13.08
C VAL A 230 -7.68 -10.46 -13.28
N TRP A 231 -7.11 -10.32 -14.49
CA TRP A 231 -6.28 -9.17 -14.85
C TRP A 231 -7.07 -7.86 -14.75
N GLN A 232 -8.29 -7.83 -15.27
CA GLN A 232 -9.12 -6.64 -15.19
C GLN A 232 -9.41 -6.27 -13.75
N CYS A 233 -9.87 -7.21 -12.93
CA CYS A 233 -10.22 -6.90 -11.54
C CYS A 233 -9.01 -6.50 -10.69
N ASN A 234 -7.84 -7.11 -10.90
CA ASN A 234 -6.67 -6.96 -10.02
C ASN A 234 -5.66 -5.92 -10.51
N VAL A 235 -5.67 -5.56 -11.80
CA VAL A 235 -4.68 -4.67 -12.43
C VAL A 235 -5.38 -3.53 -13.15
N PHE A 236 -6.05 -3.84 -14.26
CA PHE A 236 -6.53 -2.79 -15.19
C PHE A 236 -7.65 -1.93 -14.61
N GLY A 237 -8.60 -2.50 -13.88
CA GLY A 237 -9.69 -1.76 -13.26
C GLY A 237 -9.18 -0.77 -12.20
N HIS A 238 -8.20 -1.16 -11.40
CA HIS A 238 -7.55 -0.22 -10.47
C HIS A 238 -6.71 0.82 -11.19
N TYR A 239 -6.06 0.47 -12.30
CA TYR A 239 -5.35 1.42 -13.15
C TYR A 239 -6.29 2.49 -13.71
N VAL A 240 -7.42 2.08 -14.31
CA VAL A 240 -8.47 2.98 -14.79
C VAL A 240 -8.96 3.86 -13.65
N LEU A 241 -9.29 3.27 -12.50
CA LEU A 241 -9.78 4.02 -11.34
C LEU A 241 -8.78 5.10 -10.92
N PHE A 242 -7.50 4.77 -10.78
CA PHE A 242 -6.44 5.73 -10.48
C PHE A 242 -6.42 6.87 -11.50
N ARG A 243 -6.39 6.58 -12.80
CA ARG A 243 -6.36 7.60 -13.86
C ARG A 243 -7.57 8.53 -13.83
N CYS A 244 -8.75 8.01 -13.48
CA CYS A 244 -9.96 8.82 -13.38
C CYS A 244 -9.92 9.80 -12.18
N ILE A 245 -9.35 9.37 -11.05
CA ILE A 245 -9.32 10.17 -9.81
C ILE A 245 -8.00 10.95 -9.62
N GLU A 246 -7.02 10.75 -10.50
CA GLU A 246 -5.70 11.39 -10.46
C GLU A 246 -5.79 12.92 -10.28
N PRO A 247 -6.69 13.66 -10.98
CA PRO A 247 -6.88 15.09 -10.74
C PRO A 247 -7.37 15.44 -9.32
N LEU A 248 -8.15 14.56 -8.67
CA LEU A 248 -8.61 14.77 -7.29
C LEU A 248 -7.49 14.50 -6.28
N LEU A 249 -6.64 13.52 -6.55
CA LEU A 249 -5.44 13.23 -5.74
C LEU A 249 -4.44 14.40 -5.82
N ALA A 250 -4.28 15.00 -7.00
CA ALA A 250 -3.40 16.16 -7.20
C ALA A 250 -3.86 17.43 -6.46
N LYS A 251 -5.16 17.57 -6.16
CA LYS A 251 -5.72 18.70 -5.39
C LYS A 251 -5.41 18.61 -3.89
N TYR A 252 -5.09 17.42 -3.37
CA TYR A 252 -4.85 17.25 -1.95
C TYR A 252 -3.48 17.82 -1.55
N SER A 253 -3.50 18.81 -0.65
CA SER A 253 -2.32 19.52 -0.16
C SER A 253 -2.02 19.26 1.32
N GLY A 254 -2.68 18.27 1.93
CA GLY A 254 -2.48 17.93 3.34
C GLY A 254 -1.07 17.38 3.62
N TYR A 255 -0.62 17.55 4.86
CA TYR A 255 0.76 17.27 5.31
C TYR A 255 1.23 15.84 5.01
N THR A 256 0.32 14.87 4.98
CA THR A 256 0.70 13.49 4.70
C THR A 256 1.21 13.36 3.26
N GLY A 257 0.64 14.09 2.29
CA GLY A 257 0.84 13.91 0.84
C GLY A 257 -0.19 12.96 0.20
N SER A 258 -0.43 13.07 -1.11
CA SER A 258 -1.35 12.16 -1.82
C SER A 258 -0.66 10.87 -2.23
N ARG A 259 -1.40 9.75 -2.24
CA ARG A 259 -0.86 8.45 -2.65
C ARG A 259 -1.91 7.43 -3.09
N VAL A 260 -1.44 6.43 -3.82
CA VAL A 260 -2.14 5.20 -4.15
C VAL A 260 -1.43 4.02 -3.51
N ILE A 261 -2.14 3.23 -2.72
CA ILE A 261 -1.62 2.02 -2.08
C ILE A 261 -2.17 0.80 -2.81
N TRP A 262 -1.27 -0.06 -3.31
CA TRP A 262 -1.59 -1.21 -4.15
C TRP A 262 -1.42 -2.51 -3.36
N ILE A 263 -2.53 -3.19 -3.05
CA ILE A 263 -2.47 -4.43 -2.27
C ILE A 263 -2.07 -5.60 -3.16
N SER A 264 -0.85 -6.08 -2.94
CA SER A 264 -0.22 -7.21 -3.60
C SER A 264 -0.32 -8.50 -2.78
N SER A 265 0.56 -9.47 -3.03
CA SER A 265 0.61 -10.77 -2.36
C SER A 265 2.03 -11.31 -2.27
N HIS A 266 2.31 -12.15 -1.26
CA HIS A 266 3.52 -12.98 -1.22
C HIS A 266 3.59 -13.99 -2.36
N GLU A 267 2.46 -14.30 -2.98
CA GLU A 267 2.39 -15.19 -4.15
C GLU A 267 2.71 -14.46 -5.47
N ALA A 268 2.96 -13.15 -5.45
CA ALA A 268 3.35 -12.41 -6.65
C ALA A 268 4.65 -13.00 -7.23
N SER A 269 4.60 -13.51 -8.47
CA SER A 269 5.74 -14.19 -9.09
C SER A 269 5.78 -13.98 -10.60
N SER A 270 6.99 -13.79 -11.12
CA SER A 270 7.29 -13.73 -12.56
C SER A 270 7.43 -15.12 -13.19
N GLN A 271 7.55 -16.19 -12.40
CA GLN A 271 7.88 -17.54 -12.87
C GLN A 271 6.94 -18.06 -13.96
N HIS A 272 5.65 -17.69 -13.89
CA HIS A 272 4.61 -18.11 -14.83
C HIS A 272 4.17 -16.97 -15.77
N TYR A 273 4.84 -15.81 -15.73
CA TYR A 273 4.43 -14.66 -16.52
C TYR A 273 4.82 -14.84 -17.99
N VAL A 274 3.82 -14.66 -18.87
CA VAL A 274 4.00 -14.72 -20.32
C VAL A 274 3.60 -13.35 -20.90
N PRO A 275 4.55 -12.51 -21.35
CA PRO A 275 4.25 -11.14 -21.81
C PRO A 275 3.18 -11.06 -22.90
N LYS A 276 3.14 -12.04 -23.81
CA LYS A 276 2.12 -12.11 -24.88
C LYS A 276 0.69 -12.36 -24.38
N ASP A 277 0.54 -12.92 -23.18
CA ASP A 277 -0.74 -13.11 -22.51
C ASP A 277 -0.85 -12.14 -21.33
N TYR A 278 -0.57 -10.85 -21.55
CA TYR A 278 -0.56 -9.84 -20.50
C TYR A 278 -1.93 -9.67 -19.81
N GLN A 279 -3.04 -10.05 -20.46
CA GLN A 279 -4.37 -10.08 -19.85
C GLN A 279 -4.64 -11.35 -19.03
N LEU A 280 -3.67 -12.27 -18.95
CA LEU A 280 -3.70 -13.49 -18.14
C LEU A 280 -4.91 -14.37 -18.47
N ILE A 281 -5.28 -14.45 -19.75
CA ILE A 281 -6.45 -15.19 -20.20
C ILE A 281 -6.10 -16.67 -20.25
N LYS A 282 -4.95 -17.05 -20.82
CA LYS A 282 -4.56 -18.46 -21.00
C LYS A 282 -3.75 -18.98 -19.82
N ASN A 283 -3.32 -18.10 -18.92
CA ASN A 283 -2.48 -18.39 -17.78
C ASN A 283 -3.24 -19.10 -16.64
N ASP A 284 -2.74 -20.26 -16.20
CA ASP A 284 -3.26 -21.04 -15.07
C ASP A 284 -2.68 -20.62 -13.70
N HIS A 285 -1.90 -19.54 -13.69
CA HIS A 285 -1.36 -18.82 -12.52
C HIS A 285 -1.73 -17.33 -12.57
N SER A 286 -2.92 -17.02 -13.10
CA SER A 286 -3.39 -15.66 -13.34
C SER A 286 -3.39 -14.77 -12.09
N TYR A 287 -3.65 -15.31 -10.90
CA TYR A 287 -3.56 -14.54 -9.66
C TYR A 287 -2.14 -14.07 -9.38
N GLN A 288 -1.16 -14.98 -9.36
CA GLN A 288 0.24 -14.69 -9.08
C GLN A 288 0.81 -13.69 -10.09
N CYS A 289 0.53 -13.91 -11.37
CA CYS A 289 0.96 -13.02 -12.44
C CYS A 289 0.28 -11.65 -12.35
N SER A 290 -0.99 -11.56 -11.93
CA SER A 290 -1.68 -10.27 -11.76
C SER A 290 -1.06 -9.45 -10.62
N LYS A 291 -0.67 -10.10 -9.51
CA LYS A 291 -0.01 -9.42 -8.38
C LYS A 291 1.43 -9.03 -8.71
N TYR A 292 2.12 -9.82 -9.54
CA TYR A 292 3.41 -9.44 -10.12
C TYR A 292 3.29 -8.20 -11.02
N GLN A 293 2.34 -8.18 -11.96
CA GLN A 293 2.08 -7.02 -12.82
C GLN A 293 1.70 -5.77 -12.02
N LEU A 294 0.90 -5.92 -10.95
CA LEU A 294 0.57 -4.83 -10.03
C LEU A 294 1.83 -4.25 -9.36
N ASN A 295 2.78 -5.10 -8.92
CA ASN A 295 4.05 -4.61 -8.37
C ASN A 295 4.87 -3.84 -9.42
N LEU A 296 4.97 -4.37 -10.65
CA LEU A 296 5.67 -3.69 -11.74
C LEU A 296 5.09 -2.30 -12.01
N MET A 297 3.77 -2.22 -12.16
CA MET A 297 3.01 -0.99 -12.41
C MET A 297 3.16 0.01 -11.26
N ALA A 298 2.94 -0.41 -10.02
CA ALA A 298 3.03 0.46 -8.86
C ALA A 298 4.42 1.09 -8.72
N LEU A 299 5.48 0.28 -8.88
CA LEU A 299 6.86 0.77 -8.79
C LEU A 299 7.24 1.68 -9.96
N TYR A 300 6.75 1.39 -11.16
CA TYR A 300 6.95 2.25 -12.33
C TYR A 300 6.29 3.61 -12.12
N LEU A 301 5.01 3.62 -11.70
CA LEU A 301 4.27 4.85 -11.40
C LEU A 301 4.92 5.67 -10.27
N ASP A 302 5.45 5.02 -9.21
CA ASP A 302 6.14 5.73 -8.13
C ASP A 302 7.46 6.35 -8.59
N GLN A 303 8.18 5.68 -9.48
CA GLN A 303 9.38 6.24 -10.08
C GLN A 303 9.03 7.50 -10.90
N GLU A 304 8.05 7.42 -11.79
CA GLU A 304 7.58 8.60 -12.55
C GLU A 304 7.16 9.74 -11.60
N ALA A 305 6.40 9.42 -10.56
CA ALA A 305 5.94 10.41 -9.59
C ALA A 305 7.06 11.05 -8.74
N THR A 306 8.24 10.43 -8.67
CA THR A 306 9.38 10.92 -7.86
C THR A 306 10.53 11.50 -8.69
N LYS A 307 10.53 11.34 -10.03
CA LYS A 307 11.58 11.84 -10.93
C LYS A 307 11.87 13.33 -10.77
N ASP A 308 10.84 14.17 -10.72
CA ASP A 308 11.00 15.63 -10.68
C ASP A 308 11.16 16.21 -9.28
N GLN A 309 11.18 15.37 -8.23
CA GLN A 309 11.24 15.76 -6.79
C GLN A 309 10.16 16.76 -6.32
N VAL A 310 9.25 17.19 -7.19
CA VAL A 310 8.04 17.94 -6.85
C VAL A 310 6.99 16.95 -6.35
N SER A 311 6.19 17.34 -5.37
CA SER A 311 5.20 16.53 -4.64
C SER A 311 4.19 15.79 -5.56
N GLY A 312 4.60 14.68 -6.15
CA GLY A 312 3.78 13.79 -6.95
C GLY A 312 2.96 12.82 -6.09
N ILE A 313 1.96 12.20 -6.71
CA ILE A 313 1.13 11.17 -6.08
C ILE A 313 2.00 9.93 -5.91
N ARG A 314 2.31 9.53 -4.68
CA ARG A 314 3.14 8.33 -4.44
C ARG A 314 2.38 7.05 -4.78
N HIS A 315 3.05 6.03 -5.30
CA HIS A 315 2.48 4.70 -5.58
C HIS A 315 3.21 3.64 -4.76
N ILE A 316 2.49 2.98 -3.85
CA ILE A 316 3.14 2.15 -2.83
C ILE A 316 2.58 0.72 -2.88
N PRO A 317 3.37 -0.28 -3.30
CA PRO A 317 2.94 -1.68 -3.27
C PRO A 317 3.07 -2.26 -1.85
N VAL A 318 2.03 -2.99 -1.42
CA VAL A 318 1.92 -3.50 -0.05
C VAL A 318 1.48 -4.95 -0.04
N LEU A 319 2.17 -5.79 0.75
CA LEU A 319 1.80 -7.16 1.03
C LEU A 319 1.19 -7.23 2.43
N PRO A 320 -0.04 -7.74 2.58
CA PRO A 320 -0.73 -7.78 3.86
C PRO A 320 -0.30 -8.96 4.75
N GLY A 321 0.65 -9.79 4.30
CA GLY A 321 0.89 -11.09 4.92
C GLY A 321 -0.30 -12.05 4.73
N VAL A 322 -0.27 -13.15 5.46
CA VAL A 322 -1.29 -14.19 5.46
C VAL A 322 -2.31 -13.89 6.56
N ALA A 323 -3.54 -13.64 6.14
CA ALA A 323 -4.68 -13.51 7.04
C ALA A 323 -5.86 -14.34 6.54
N GLY A 324 -6.66 -14.83 7.48
CA GLY A 324 -7.89 -15.53 7.17
C GLY A 324 -8.90 -14.57 6.54
N THR A 325 -9.16 -14.76 5.26
CA THR A 325 -10.15 -14.00 4.48
C THR A 325 -11.09 -14.95 3.77
N ASN A 326 -12.17 -14.40 3.20
CA ASN A 326 -13.15 -15.18 2.45
C ASN A 326 -12.60 -15.78 1.15
N ILE A 327 -11.38 -15.41 0.72
CA ILE A 327 -10.75 -15.96 -0.50
C ILE A 327 -10.50 -17.47 -0.34
N ALA A 328 -10.05 -17.91 0.83
CA ALA A 328 -9.79 -19.32 1.10
C ALA A 328 -11.08 -20.15 1.32
N ASN A 329 -12.19 -19.51 1.71
CA ASN A 329 -13.45 -20.19 1.99
C ASN A 329 -14.05 -20.89 0.76
N ALA A 330 -13.72 -20.44 -0.45
CA ALA A 330 -14.21 -21.06 -1.68
C ALA A 330 -13.62 -22.45 -1.93
N LEU A 331 -12.46 -22.76 -1.35
CA LEU A 331 -11.75 -24.04 -1.54
C LEU A 331 -11.78 -24.95 -0.32
N LEU A 332 -12.00 -24.38 0.87
CA LEU A 332 -11.85 -25.08 2.14
C LEU A 332 -13.21 -25.40 2.76
N GLY A 333 -13.43 -26.66 3.12
CA GLY A 333 -14.53 -27.06 4.00
C GLY A 333 -14.28 -26.62 5.45
N CYS A 334 -15.30 -26.71 6.31
CA CYS A 334 -15.24 -26.24 7.69
C CYS A 334 -14.05 -26.81 8.48
N ILE A 335 -13.76 -28.12 8.33
CA ILE A 335 -12.65 -28.77 9.04
C ILE A 335 -11.31 -28.23 8.56
N THR A 336 -11.10 -28.17 7.24
CA THR A 336 -9.85 -27.69 6.65
C THR A 336 -9.60 -26.22 6.97
N TYR A 337 -10.66 -25.43 7.14
CA TYR A 337 -10.56 -24.05 7.61
C TYR A 337 -9.92 -23.95 9.00
N TYR A 338 -10.36 -24.76 9.98
CA TYR A 338 -9.73 -24.77 11.31
C TYR A 338 -8.27 -25.27 11.26
N ILE A 339 -8.00 -26.30 10.46
CA ILE A 339 -6.63 -26.82 10.27
C ILE A 339 -5.72 -25.74 9.68
N MET A 340 -6.21 -24.96 8.71
CA MET A 340 -5.48 -23.85 8.12
C MET A 340 -5.05 -22.83 9.19
N TYR A 341 -5.94 -22.43 10.10
CA TYR A 341 -5.56 -21.53 11.19
C TYR A 341 -4.50 -22.15 12.09
N ILE A 342 -4.68 -23.42 12.50
CA ILE A 342 -3.66 -24.11 13.31
C ILE A 342 -2.30 -24.07 12.60
N ALA A 343 -2.28 -24.34 11.30
CA ALA A 343 -1.06 -24.30 10.50
C ALA A 343 -0.45 -22.88 10.45
N PHE A 344 -1.25 -21.82 10.35
CA PHE A 344 -0.76 -20.45 10.42
C PHE A 344 -0.17 -20.09 11.79
N TYR A 345 -0.84 -20.48 12.88
CA TYR A 345 -0.31 -20.28 14.24
C TYR A 345 1.02 -21.04 14.43
N LEU A 346 1.11 -22.26 13.89
CA LEU A 346 2.34 -23.04 13.91
C LEU A 346 3.45 -22.39 13.09
N ALA A 347 3.18 -21.92 11.87
CA ALA A 347 4.17 -21.25 11.04
C ALA A 347 4.68 -19.96 11.69
N ARG A 348 3.81 -19.18 12.31
CA ARG A 348 4.23 -18.01 13.10
C ARG A 348 5.10 -18.42 14.28
N PHE A 349 4.73 -19.47 15.02
CA PHE A 349 5.52 -19.98 16.14
C PHE A 349 6.92 -20.43 15.71
N LEU A 350 7.02 -21.09 14.54
CA LEU A 350 8.29 -21.50 13.92
C LEU A 350 9.12 -20.30 13.41
N GLY A 351 8.60 -19.07 13.51
CA GLY A 351 9.32 -17.84 13.19
C GLY A 351 8.97 -17.22 11.84
N SER A 352 7.92 -17.69 11.15
CA SER A 352 7.45 -17.00 9.95
C SER A 352 6.91 -15.62 10.29
N PRO A 353 7.46 -14.53 9.72
CA PRO A 353 6.98 -13.20 9.99
C PRO A 353 5.67 -12.90 9.24
N TYR A 354 5.35 -13.66 8.20
CA TYR A 354 4.28 -13.34 7.25
C TYR A 354 2.88 -13.76 7.70
N HIS A 355 2.68 -14.12 8.98
CA HIS A 355 1.40 -14.63 9.49
C HIS A 355 0.72 -13.71 10.52
N PRO A 356 0.22 -12.53 10.11
CA PRO A 356 -0.67 -11.72 10.94
C PRO A 356 -1.96 -12.45 11.36
N ILE A 357 -2.44 -13.39 10.54
CA ILE A 357 -3.60 -14.28 10.75
C ILE A 357 -4.96 -13.56 10.75
N CYS A 358 -5.07 -12.39 11.38
CA CYS A 358 -6.29 -11.58 11.37
C CYS A 358 -6.14 -10.34 10.48
N THR A 359 -7.26 -9.90 9.93
CA THR A 359 -7.30 -8.80 8.94
C THR A 359 -6.90 -7.45 9.54
N PHE A 360 -7.13 -7.23 10.84
CA PHE A 360 -6.67 -6.03 11.54
C PHE A 360 -5.14 -5.93 11.61
N LYS A 361 -4.45 -7.04 11.93
CA LYS A 361 -2.98 -7.06 11.97
C LYS A 361 -2.38 -7.01 10.57
N ALA A 362 -2.98 -7.72 9.62
CA ALA A 362 -2.60 -7.68 8.21
C ALA A 362 -2.77 -6.31 7.54
N ALA A 363 -3.50 -5.39 8.18
CA ALA A 363 -3.65 -4.03 7.71
C ALA A 363 -2.51 -3.10 8.16
N ILE A 364 -1.59 -3.52 9.04
CA ILE A 364 -0.56 -2.61 9.62
C ILE A 364 0.24 -1.88 8.56
N SER A 365 0.77 -2.58 7.56
CA SER A 365 1.59 -1.94 6.52
C SER A 365 0.79 -0.96 5.69
N THR A 366 -0.47 -1.29 5.37
CA THR A 366 -1.36 -0.42 4.61
C THR A 366 -1.70 0.86 5.39
N VAL A 367 -2.08 0.72 6.66
CA VAL A 367 -2.46 1.87 7.50
C VAL A 367 -1.24 2.72 7.82
N HIS A 368 -0.10 2.10 8.13
CA HIS A 368 1.15 2.82 8.36
C HIS A 368 1.52 3.70 7.16
N LEU A 369 1.50 3.15 5.96
CA LEU A 369 1.83 3.87 4.73
C LEU A 369 0.77 4.90 4.31
N ALA A 370 -0.48 4.73 4.74
CA ALA A 370 -1.53 5.72 4.57
C ALA A 370 -1.34 6.92 5.52
N LEU A 371 -0.80 6.71 6.71
CA LEU A 371 -0.77 7.73 7.76
C LEU A 371 0.58 8.45 7.89
N VAL A 372 1.69 7.76 7.61
CA VAL A 372 3.02 8.37 7.64
C VAL A 372 3.17 9.41 6.53
N PRO A 373 3.74 10.61 6.79
CA PRO A 373 4.00 11.57 5.72
C PRO A 373 4.93 11.01 4.64
N VAL A 374 4.63 11.27 3.36
CA VAL A 374 5.41 10.76 2.21
C VAL A 374 6.87 11.21 2.24
N ALA A 375 7.18 12.32 2.92
CA ALA A 375 8.54 12.81 3.11
C ALA A 375 9.44 11.82 3.88
N PHE A 376 8.85 10.98 4.73
CA PHE A 376 9.58 9.93 5.45
C PHE A 376 9.76 8.66 4.63
N LEU A 377 9.06 8.51 3.49
CA LEU A 377 9.19 7.34 2.66
C LEU A 377 10.37 7.49 1.70
N PRO A 378 11.17 6.44 1.50
CA PRO A 378 12.24 6.47 0.53
C PRO A 378 11.67 6.69 -0.88
N ASN A 379 12.41 7.41 -1.71
CA ASN A 379 12.11 7.48 -3.14
C ASN A 379 12.59 6.20 -3.82
N VAL A 380 11.98 5.86 -4.96
CA VAL A 380 12.51 4.81 -5.83
C VAL A 380 13.89 5.26 -6.32
N LYS A 381 14.92 4.41 -6.15
CA LYS A 381 16.29 4.76 -6.55
C LYS A 381 16.37 4.89 -8.08
N THR A 382 16.92 6.00 -8.56
CA THR A 382 17.07 6.33 -9.99
C THR A 382 18.51 6.26 -10.50
N ASP A 383 19.49 6.07 -9.62
CA ASP A 383 20.91 6.25 -9.96
C ASP A 383 21.50 4.98 -10.58
N GLY A 384 21.47 4.90 -11.91
CA GLY A 384 22.35 4.06 -12.76
C GLY A 384 22.24 2.53 -12.65
N GLU A 385 21.51 2.02 -11.67
CA GLU A 385 21.22 0.60 -11.44
C GLU A 385 19.77 0.29 -11.84
N PRO A 386 19.44 -0.96 -12.23
CA PRO A 386 18.07 -1.29 -12.57
C PRO A 386 17.13 -1.01 -11.38
N LEU A 387 15.96 -0.50 -11.74
CA LEU A 387 14.90 0.03 -10.90
C LEU A 387 14.62 -0.86 -9.65
N SER A 388 15.31 -0.58 -8.54
CA SER A 388 15.16 -1.32 -7.27
C SER A 388 14.00 -0.72 -6.49
N GLY A 389 12.92 -1.49 -6.36
CA GLY A 389 11.71 -1.08 -5.67
C GLY A 389 11.57 -1.71 -4.30
N THR A 390 10.87 -1.06 -3.38
CA THR A 390 10.56 -1.61 -2.05
C THR A 390 9.10 -2.06 -2.02
N LEU A 391 8.87 -3.32 -1.64
CA LEU A 391 7.56 -3.82 -1.26
C LEU A 391 7.42 -3.76 0.26
N TYR A 392 6.32 -3.21 0.77
CA TYR A 392 6.10 -3.10 2.21
C TYR A 392 5.22 -4.23 2.72
N ILE A 393 5.60 -4.85 3.83
CA ILE A 393 5.01 -6.11 4.28
C ILE A 393 4.41 -5.93 5.68
N SER A 394 3.19 -6.43 5.89
CA SER A 394 2.66 -6.64 7.24
C SER A 394 3.27 -7.90 7.83
N GLU A 395 4.04 -7.73 8.89
CA GLU A 395 4.72 -8.81 9.58
C GLU A 395 4.23 -8.95 11.02
N THR A 396 4.48 -10.11 11.62
CA THR A 396 4.34 -10.34 13.05
C THR A 396 5.54 -11.10 13.60
N ASP A 397 5.91 -10.82 14.84
CA ASP A 397 6.82 -11.70 15.57
C ASP A 397 6.13 -13.02 16.00
N ARG A 398 6.86 -13.89 16.69
CA ARG A 398 6.34 -15.18 17.19
C ARG A 398 5.19 -15.04 18.18
N LEU A 399 5.13 -13.92 18.92
CA LEU A 399 4.06 -13.61 19.87
C LEU A 399 2.84 -12.96 19.18
N GLY A 400 2.97 -12.64 17.90
CA GLY A 400 1.94 -11.99 17.11
C GLY A 400 1.97 -10.46 17.21
N ASN A 401 3.03 -9.85 17.73
CA ASN A 401 3.16 -8.39 17.70
C ASN A 401 3.43 -7.95 16.27
N GLU A 402 2.57 -7.10 15.72
CA GLU A 402 2.68 -6.65 14.35
C GLU A 402 3.74 -5.56 14.11
N ARG A 403 4.33 -5.55 12.92
CA ARG A 403 5.23 -4.50 12.45
C ARG A 403 5.18 -4.36 10.93
N VAL A 404 5.80 -3.31 10.40
CA VAL A 404 6.02 -3.15 8.96
C VAL A 404 7.42 -3.59 8.61
N GLY A 405 7.52 -4.59 7.73
CA GLY A 405 8.76 -5.02 7.09
C GLY A 405 8.86 -4.52 5.65
N THR A 406 9.97 -4.86 5.00
CA THR A 406 10.22 -4.54 3.60
C THR A 406 10.85 -5.71 2.88
N LEU A 407 10.57 -5.84 1.59
CA LEU A 407 11.23 -6.79 0.69
C LEU A 407 11.66 -6.05 -0.57
N ASP A 408 12.89 -6.28 -0.98
CA ASP A 408 13.45 -5.68 -2.19
C ASP A 408 12.89 -6.39 -3.41
N PHE A 409 12.31 -5.60 -4.30
CA PHE A 409 11.91 -6.03 -5.64
C PHE A 409 13.05 -5.68 -6.60
N ALA A 410 13.93 -6.66 -6.82
CA ALA A 410 15.06 -6.51 -7.72
C ALA A 410 14.59 -6.57 -9.17
N LYS A 411 14.67 -5.44 -9.90
CA LYS A 411 14.37 -5.43 -11.33
C LYS A 411 15.57 -5.86 -12.16
N SER A 412 15.31 -6.68 -13.17
CA SER A 412 16.20 -6.83 -14.33
C SER A 412 15.75 -5.88 -15.45
N THR A 413 16.60 -5.60 -16.43
CA THR A 413 16.24 -4.80 -17.62
C THR A 413 15.00 -5.34 -18.34
N ALA A 414 14.76 -6.65 -18.28
CA ALA A 414 13.55 -7.27 -18.83
C ALA A 414 12.28 -6.84 -18.09
N GLU A 415 12.35 -6.66 -16.77
CA GLU A 415 11.20 -6.25 -15.96
C GLU A 415 10.83 -4.78 -16.17
N GLU A 416 11.81 -3.93 -16.47
CA GLU A 416 11.57 -2.54 -16.86
C GLU A 416 10.86 -2.47 -18.22
N ALA A 417 11.32 -3.24 -19.20
CA ALA A 417 10.65 -3.36 -20.51
C ALA A 417 9.22 -3.90 -20.35
N HIS A 418 9.00 -4.91 -19.51
CA HIS A 418 7.66 -5.44 -19.24
C HIS A 418 6.75 -4.42 -18.55
N ALA A 419 7.28 -3.62 -17.63
CA ALA A 419 6.51 -2.56 -16.98
C ALA A 419 6.04 -1.52 -18.01
N LEU A 420 6.94 -1.05 -18.88
CA LEU A 420 6.59 -0.10 -19.94
C LEU A 420 5.53 -0.67 -20.89
N GLU A 421 5.72 -1.89 -21.39
CA GLU A 421 4.76 -2.56 -22.29
C GLU A 421 3.39 -2.76 -21.61
N LEU A 422 3.37 -3.11 -20.32
CA LEU A 422 2.14 -3.22 -19.55
C LEU A 422 1.42 -1.87 -19.48
N MET A 423 2.15 -0.78 -19.19
CA MET A 423 1.60 0.57 -19.11
C MET A 423 1.01 1.04 -20.44
N GLU A 424 1.75 0.85 -21.54
CA GLU A 424 1.29 1.20 -22.89
C GLU A 424 0.02 0.43 -23.27
N ASN A 425 -0.05 -0.87 -22.91
CA ASN A 425 -1.25 -1.67 -23.14
C ASN A 425 -2.44 -1.17 -22.31
N CYS A 426 -2.23 -0.83 -21.05
CA CYS A 426 -3.26 -0.24 -20.20
C CYS A 426 -3.76 1.09 -20.77
N ASP A 427 -2.87 1.99 -21.19
CA ASP A 427 -3.25 3.29 -21.77
C ASP A 427 -4.01 3.14 -23.08
N ARG A 428 -3.57 2.23 -23.95
CA ARG A 428 -4.25 1.93 -25.21
C ARG A 428 -5.69 1.44 -24.98
N ILE A 429 -5.88 0.51 -24.03
CA ILE A 429 -7.21 -0.03 -23.71
C ILE A 429 -8.07 1.04 -23.06
N LEU A 430 -7.53 1.79 -22.08
CA LEU A 430 -8.25 2.89 -21.42
C LEU A 430 -8.73 3.94 -22.44
N LYS A 431 -7.87 4.32 -23.39
CA LYS A 431 -8.24 5.25 -24.47
C LYS A 431 -9.38 4.70 -25.33
N ALA A 432 -9.37 3.41 -25.65
CA ALA A 432 -10.46 2.78 -26.39
C ALA A 432 -11.79 2.86 -25.63
N PHE A 433 -11.79 2.62 -24.31
CA PHE A 433 -12.99 2.78 -23.47
C PHE A 433 -13.44 4.24 -23.36
N CYS A 434 -12.52 5.20 -23.23
CA CYS A 434 -12.87 6.61 -23.20
C CYS A 434 -13.56 7.02 -24.51
N ASN A 435 -12.99 6.63 -25.66
CA ASN A 435 -13.58 6.90 -26.97
C ASN A 435 -14.97 6.25 -27.13
N ALA A 436 -15.12 5.00 -26.70
CA ALA A 436 -16.41 4.29 -26.78
C ALA A 436 -17.50 4.96 -25.93
N GLU A 437 -17.11 5.61 -24.83
CA GLU A 437 -18.00 6.32 -23.93
C GLU A 437 -18.10 7.83 -24.22
N GLY A 438 -17.46 8.31 -25.30
CA GLY A 438 -17.47 9.72 -25.70
C GLY A 438 -16.77 10.66 -24.73
N ARG A 439 -15.79 10.16 -23.96
CA ARG A 439 -15.02 10.92 -22.97
C ARG A 439 -13.74 11.49 -23.59
N GLU A 440 -13.42 12.74 -23.32
CA GLU A 440 -12.17 13.36 -23.80
C GLU A 440 -10.98 12.86 -22.99
N SER A 441 -11.21 12.53 -21.71
CA SER A 441 -10.20 12.06 -20.79
C SER A 441 -10.74 10.97 -19.84
N PRO A 442 -9.86 10.23 -19.14
CA PRO A 442 -10.31 9.35 -18.05
C PRO A 442 -11.05 10.08 -16.92
N SER A 443 -10.85 11.38 -16.74
CA SER A 443 -11.53 12.18 -15.72
C SER A 443 -12.86 12.81 -16.19
N GLY A 444 -13.34 12.45 -17.39
CA GLY A 444 -14.45 13.12 -18.08
C GLY A 444 -13.92 13.87 -19.28
#